data_AF-A0AAD6X125-F1
#
_entry.id   AF-A0AAD6X125-F1
#
_cell.length_a   1.000
_cell.length_b   1.000
_cell.length_c   1.000
_cell.angle_alpha   90.00
_cell.angle_beta   90.00
_cell.angle_gamma   90.00
#
_symmetry.space_group_name_H-M   'P 1'
#
loop_
_entity.id
_entity.type
_entity.pdbx_description
1 polymer ?
#
loop_
_entity_poly.entity_id
_entity_poly.type
_entity_poly.pdbx_seq_one_letter_code
_entity_poly.pdbx_strand_id
1 'polypeptide(L)'
;LHVAAQAQNTEIAILLLEAGANPAAPWDQMEYQPLHLATENRDLAMMKLLLDHGAPVDGVYGCDGGSETALHNACSMGHVEIIKLLLERGANLEAHGHYGTPLGFAVHHRKLDAVRYLLDRGAD
;
A
#
# COMPACT_ATOMS: atom_id res chain seq x y z
N LEU A 1 -5.27 -15.51 0.44
CA LEU A 1 -5.57 -14.14 0.00
C LEU A 1 -4.46 -13.57 -0.89
N HIS A 2 -3.18 -13.73 -0.52
CA HIS A 2 -2.03 -13.31 -1.36
C HIS A 2 -2.05 -13.86 -2.77
N VAL A 3 -2.31 -15.16 -2.96
CA VAL A 3 -2.39 -15.76 -4.30
C VAL A 3 -3.51 -15.12 -5.15
N ALA A 4 -4.65 -14.79 -4.53
CA ALA A 4 -5.73 -14.11 -5.23
C ALA A 4 -5.35 -12.65 -5.59
N ALA A 5 -4.70 -11.93 -4.67
CA ALA A 5 -4.18 -10.58 -4.93
C ALA A 5 -3.08 -10.57 -6.01
N GLN A 6 -2.17 -11.55 -5.98
CA GLN A 6 -1.13 -11.72 -7.00
C GLN A 6 -1.72 -12.04 -8.37
N ALA A 7 -2.76 -12.88 -8.42
CA ALA A 7 -3.48 -13.21 -9.64
C ALA A 7 -4.52 -12.13 -10.07
N GLN A 8 -4.65 -11.03 -9.31
CA GLN A 8 -5.65 -9.97 -9.52
C GLN A 8 -7.09 -10.51 -9.60
N ASN A 9 -7.36 -11.62 -8.91
CA ASN A 9 -8.65 -12.30 -8.93
C ASN A 9 -9.51 -11.83 -7.75
N THR A 10 -10.27 -10.76 -7.98
CA THR A 10 -11.15 -10.14 -6.98
C THR A 10 -12.28 -11.09 -6.55
N GLU A 11 -12.81 -11.91 -7.45
CA GLU A 11 -13.90 -12.85 -7.13
C GLU A 11 -13.44 -13.91 -6.10
N ILE A 12 -12.27 -14.50 -6.31
CA ILE A 12 -11.69 -15.45 -5.34
C ILE A 12 -11.35 -14.73 -4.03
N ALA A 13 -10.84 -13.49 -4.10
CA ALA A 13 -10.55 -12.72 -2.89
C ALA A 13 -11.81 -12.44 -2.06
N ILE A 14 -12.94 -12.10 -2.70
CA ILE A 14 -14.25 -11.93 -2.03
C ILE A 14 -14.62 -13.21 -1.30
N LEU A 15 -14.63 -14.36 -1.98
CA LEU A 15 -14.99 -15.64 -1.36
C LEU A 15 -14.10 -15.98 -0.17
N LEU A 16 -12.80 -15.71 -0.25
CA LEU A 16 -11.87 -15.94 0.86
C LEU A 16 -12.15 -15.02 2.05
N LEU A 17 -12.41 -13.74 1.80
CA LEU A 17 -12.71 -12.75 2.83
C LEU A 17 -14.06 -13.04 3.51
N GLU A 18 -15.08 -13.42 2.75
CA GLU A 18 -16.39 -13.85 3.27
C GLU A 18 -16.28 -15.14 4.11
N ALA A 19 -15.33 -16.02 3.79
CA ALA A 19 -15.01 -17.20 4.60
C ALA A 19 -14.18 -16.87 5.87
N GLY A 20 -13.89 -15.60 6.14
CA GLY A 20 -13.15 -15.16 7.32
C GLY A 20 -11.62 -15.18 7.17
N ALA A 21 -11.08 -15.21 5.95
CA ALA A 21 -9.65 -15.06 5.75
C ALA A 21 -9.17 -13.71 6.28
N ASN A 22 -8.04 -13.70 6.99
CA ASN A 22 -7.45 -12.46 7.50
C ASN A 22 -6.98 -11.58 6.32
N PRO A 23 -7.51 -10.34 6.15
CA PRO A 23 -7.13 -9.42 5.09
C PRO A 23 -5.67 -8.95 5.19
N ALA A 24 -5.08 -9.04 6.38
CA ALA A 24 -3.73 -8.58 6.72
C ALA A 24 -2.76 -9.74 6.97
N ALA A 25 -3.10 -10.96 6.54
CA ALA A 25 -2.21 -12.10 6.73
C ALA A 25 -0.81 -11.79 6.15
N PRO A 26 0.30 -12.01 6.87
CA PRO A 26 1.63 -11.86 6.31
C PRO A 26 1.91 -12.99 5.31
N TRP A 27 2.54 -12.68 4.18
CA TRP A 27 2.93 -13.69 3.18
C TRP A 27 4.21 -14.40 3.60
N ASP A 28 5.16 -13.64 4.12
CA ASP A 28 6.52 -14.05 4.37
C ASP A 28 7.05 -13.47 5.69
N GLN A 29 8.34 -13.68 5.95
CA GLN A 29 9.03 -13.16 7.14
C GLN A 29 9.22 -11.63 7.12
N MET A 30 8.96 -10.98 5.99
CA MET A 30 8.99 -9.52 5.86
C MET A 30 7.63 -8.90 6.16
N GLU A 31 6.65 -9.68 6.62
CA GLU A 31 5.29 -9.23 6.89
C GLU A 31 4.57 -8.69 5.65
N TYR A 32 4.93 -9.16 4.46
CA TYR A 32 4.33 -8.66 3.22
C TYR A 32 2.83 -9.01 3.13
N GLN A 33 1.95 -8.00 3.17
CA GLN A 33 0.49 -8.19 3.19
C GLN A 33 -0.15 -8.15 1.79
N PRO A 34 -1.38 -8.66 1.61
CA PRO A 34 -2.09 -8.59 0.35
C PRO A 34 -2.26 -7.16 -0.20
N LEU A 35 -2.35 -6.15 0.69
CA LEU A 35 -2.47 -4.75 0.29
C LEU A 35 -1.19 -4.24 -0.42
N HIS A 36 -0.01 -4.70 0.00
CA HIS A 36 1.25 -4.36 -0.66
C HIS A 36 1.29 -4.95 -2.07
N LEU A 37 0.87 -6.21 -2.25
CA LEU A 37 0.76 -6.83 -3.57
C LEU A 37 -0.21 -6.11 -4.49
N ALA A 38 -1.40 -5.76 -3.96
CA ALA A 38 -2.39 -5.03 -4.73
C ALA A 38 -1.88 -3.64 -5.15
N THR A 39 -1.06 -3.00 -4.31
CA THR A 39 -0.41 -1.73 -4.59
C THR A 39 0.61 -1.84 -5.72
N GLU A 40 1.50 -2.85 -5.69
CA GLU A 40 2.49 -3.11 -6.76
C GLU A 40 1.82 -3.46 -8.09
N ASN A 41 0.74 -4.26 -8.04
CA ASN A 41 -0.05 -4.62 -9.22
C ASN A 41 -0.94 -3.48 -9.75
N ARG A 42 -0.99 -2.34 -9.03
CA ARG A 42 -1.88 -1.21 -9.32
C ARG A 42 -3.37 -1.59 -9.37
N ASP A 43 -3.74 -2.61 -8.62
CA ASP A 43 -5.08 -3.16 -8.59
C ASP A 43 -5.96 -2.41 -7.60
N LEU A 44 -6.51 -1.28 -8.04
CA LEU A 44 -7.40 -0.45 -7.23
C LEU A 44 -8.65 -1.21 -6.75
N ALA A 45 -9.13 -2.21 -7.50
CA ALA A 45 -10.29 -3.00 -7.10
C ALA A 45 -9.94 -3.90 -5.91
N MET A 46 -8.82 -4.62 -6.01
CA MET A 46 -8.30 -5.44 -4.91
C MET A 46 -7.93 -4.59 -3.69
N MET A 47 -7.29 -3.43 -3.89
CA MET A 47 -6.96 -2.52 -2.78
C MET A 47 -8.20 -2.07 -2.03
N LYS A 48 -9.25 -1.61 -2.76
CA LYS A 48 -10.52 -1.21 -2.15
C LYS A 48 -11.15 -2.36 -1.39
N LEU A 49 -11.23 -3.55 -2.00
CA LEU A 49 -11.76 -4.74 -1.36
C LEU A 49 -11.03 -5.05 -0.03
N LEU A 50 -9.70 -5.12 -0.07
CA LEU A 50 -8.90 -5.44 1.12
C LEU A 50 -9.12 -4.42 2.24
N LEU A 51 -9.09 -3.13 1.92
CA LEU A 51 -9.29 -2.05 2.88
C LEU A 51 -10.74 -2.02 3.41
N ASP A 52 -11.74 -2.31 2.58
CA ASP A 52 -13.15 -2.40 2.98
C ASP A 52 -13.39 -3.59 3.93
N HIS A 53 -12.58 -4.64 3.82
CA HIS A 53 -12.58 -5.79 4.74
C HIS A 53 -11.63 -5.63 5.94
N GLY A 54 -11.06 -4.44 6.16
CA GLY A 54 -10.28 -4.13 7.36
C GLY A 54 -8.79 -4.44 7.27
N ALA A 55 -8.21 -4.57 6.07
CA ALA A 55 -6.76 -4.51 5.93
C ALA A 55 -6.24 -3.17 6.51
N PRO A 56 -5.16 -3.17 7.32
CA PRO A 56 -4.58 -1.95 7.84
C PRO A 56 -3.95 -1.15 6.70
N VAL A 57 -4.38 0.10 6.53
CA VAL A 57 -3.86 0.99 5.47
C VAL A 57 -2.35 1.26 5.64
N ASP A 58 -1.89 1.36 6.89
CA ASP A 58 -0.50 1.53 7.28
C ASP A 58 0.14 0.20 7.73
N GLY A 59 -0.36 -0.93 7.19
CA GLY A 59 0.35 -2.20 7.31
C GLY A 59 1.80 -2.02 6.86
N VAL A 60 2.73 -2.54 7.65
CA VAL A 60 4.16 -2.42 7.36
C VAL A 60 4.72 -3.74 6.83
N TYR A 61 5.75 -3.65 6.00
CA TYR A 61 6.60 -4.77 5.62
C TYR A 61 8.07 -4.35 5.64
N GLY A 62 8.98 -5.30 5.80
CA GLY A 62 10.43 -5.06 5.78
C GLY A 62 11.19 -5.98 6.73
N CYS A 63 12.51 -5.79 6.78
CA CYS A 63 13.41 -6.52 7.68
C CYS A 63 14.41 -5.56 8.35
N ASP A 64 15.06 -6.03 9.42
CA ASP A 64 16.22 -5.39 10.03
C ASP A 64 16.06 -3.91 10.43
N GLY A 65 14.84 -3.53 10.84
CA GLY A 65 14.53 -2.17 11.34
C GLY A 65 14.07 -1.18 10.27
N GLY A 66 14.01 -1.58 8.99
CA GLY A 66 13.27 -0.84 7.95
C GLY A 66 11.84 -1.33 7.85
N SER A 67 10.87 -0.41 7.87
CA SER A 67 9.45 -0.70 7.67
C SER A 67 8.87 0.23 6.61
N GLU A 68 8.36 -0.32 5.52
CA GLU A 68 7.66 0.41 4.46
C GLU A 68 6.16 0.12 4.52
N THR A 69 5.36 1.04 4.02
CA THR A 69 3.89 0.91 3.91
C THR A 69 3.49 0.90 2.44
N ALA A 70 2.24 0.55 2.15
CA ALA A 70 1.68 0.70 0.81
C ALA A 70 1.88 2.13 0.24
N LEU A 71 1.84 3.16 1.09
CA LEU A 71 2.02 4.56 0.67
C LEU A 71 3.46 4.84 0.20
N HIS A 72 4.46 4.32 0.91
CA HIS A 72 5.87 4.42 0.47
C HIS A 72 6.06 3.80 -0.92
N ASN A 73 5.51 2.60 -1.13
CA ASN A 73 5.63 1.87 -2.38
C ASN A 73 4.90 2.60 -3.53
N ALA A 74 3.68 3.11 -3.28
CA ALA A 74 2.94 3.93 -4.24
C ALA A 74 3.70 5.21 -4.64
N CYS A 75 4.38 5.85 -3.69
CA CYS A 75 5.18 7.05 -3.89
C CYS A 75 6.47 6.77 -4.66
N SER A 76 7.17 5.67 -4.36
CA SER A 76 8.38 5.24 -5.09
C SER A 76 8.07 4.95 -6.55
N MET A 77 6.87 4.43 -6.86
CA MET A 77 6.42 4.13 -8.22
C MET A 77 5.76 5.33 -8.92
N GLY A 78 5.30 6.34 -8.17
CA GLY A 78 4.63 7.54 -8.69
C GLY A 78 3.17 7.31 -9.05
N HIS A 79 2.49 6.37 -8.40
CA HIS A 79 1.12 5.99 -8.71
C HIS A 79 0.11 6.89 -8.01
N VAL A 80 -0.10 8.09 -8.55
CA VAL A 80 -0.91 9.15 -7.90
C VAL A 80 -2.30 8.66 -7.50
N GLU A 81 -3.02 7.90 -8.33
CA GLU A 81 -4.36 7.39 -7.96
C GLU A 81 -4.35 6.43 -6.77
N ILE A 82 -3.29 5.65 -6.61
CA ILE A 82 -3.09 4.76 -5.45
C ILE A 82 -2.75 5.60 -4.22
N ILE A 83 -1.88 6.62 -4.37
CA ILE A 83 -1.58 7.58 -3.29
C ILE A 83 -2.88 8.24 -2.81
N LYS A 84 -3.75 8.68 -3.74
CA LYS A 84 -5.06 9.26 -3.39
C LYS A 84 -5.89 8.28 -2.57
N LEU A 85 -6.04 7.04 -3.06
CA LEU A 85 -6.82 6.01 -2.38
C LEU A 85 -6.29 5.75 -0.97
N LEU A 86 -4.98 5.59 -0.79
CA LEU A 86 -4.39 5.32 0.51
C LEU A 86 -4.60 6.48 1.49
N LEU A 87 -4.40 7.74 1.05
CA LEU A 87 -4.65 8.91 1.89
C LEU A 87 -6.14 9.09 2.21
N GLU A 88 -7.04 8.83 1.26
CA GLU A 88 -8.50 8.82 1.51
C GLU A 88 -8.91 7.76 2.54
N ARG A 89 -8.12 6.69 2.64
CA ARG A 89 -8.32 5.58 3.59
C ARG A 89 -7.54 5.79 4.90
N GLY A 90 -6.94 6.96 5.08
CA GLY A 90 -6.31 7.38 6.33
C GLY A 90 -4.84 6.98 6.49
N ALA A 91 -4.13 6.66 5.39
CA ALA A 91 -2.70 6.40 5.45
C ALA A 91 -1.94 7.59 6.05
N ASN A 92 -0.94 7.30 6.88
CA ASN A 92 -0.08 8.33 7.47
C ASN A 92 0.83 8.95 6.41
N LEU A 93 0.55 10.21 6.05
CA LEU A 93 1.33 11.00 5.08
C LEU A 93 2.81 11.14 5.48
N GLU A 94 3.11 11.08 6.78
CA GLU A 94 4.43 11.27 7.39
C GLU A 94 5.03 9.96 7.94
N ALA A 95 4.52 8.80 7.48
CA ALA A 95 5.08 7.51 7.85
C ALA A 95 6.59 7.47 7.57
N HIS A 96 7.40 6.94 8.48
CA HIS A 96 8.84 6.89 8.30
C HIS A 96 9.29 5.49 7.87
N GLY A 97 9.79 5.38 6.64
CA GLY A 97 10.43 4.19 6.10
C GLY A 97 11.95 4.35 5.97
N HIS A 98 12.59 3.41 5.27
CA HIS A 98 14.06 3.37 5.16
C HIS A 98 14.66 4.61 4.49
N TYR A 99 13.98 5.20 3.50
CA TYR A 99 14.40 6.43 2.82
C TYR A 99 13.68 7.69 3.35
N GLY A 100 13.06 7.62 4.53
CA GLY A 100 12.30 8.72 5.13
C GLY A 100 10.80 8.65 4.82
N THR A 101 10.17 9.81 4.63
CA THR A 101 8.72 9.95 4.42
C THR A 101 8.28 9.47 3.02
N PRO A 102 6.98 9.24 2.77
CA PRO A 102 6.44 9.04 1.43
C PRO A 102 6.91 10.10 0.41
N LEU A 103 7.02 11.36 0.84
CA LEU A 103 7.59 12.43 0.01
C LEU A 103 9.06 12.16 -0.33
N GLY A 104 9.88 11.77 0.66
CA GLY A 104 11.27 11.35 0.46
C GLY A 104 11.41 10.23 -0.58
N PHE A 105 10.55 9.21 -0.53
CA PHE A 105 10.52 8.13 -1.52
C PHE A 105 10.18 8.64 -2.93
N ALA A 106 9.18 9.51 -3.08
CA ALA A 106 8.81 10.10 -4.36
C ALA A 106 9.94 10.97 -4.95
N VAL A 107 10.63 11.75 -4.10
CA VAL A 107 11.77 12.59 -4.49
C VAL A 107 12.95 11.71 -4.94
N HIS A 108 13.34 10.71 -4.14
CA HIS A 108 14.43 9.79 -4.44
C HIS A 108 14.23 9.11 -5.81
N HIS A 109 13.00 8.70 -6.11
CA HIS A 109 12.64 8.02 -7.35
C HIS A 109 12.18 8.95 -8.48
N ARG A 110 12.31 10.28 -8.30
CA ARG A 110 12.03 11.32 -9.31
C ARG A 110 10.57 11.29 -9.82
N LYS A 111 9.62 11.00 -8.93
CA LYS A 111 8.20 10.89 -9.26
C LYS A 111 7.50 12.24 -9.14
N LEU A 112 7.71 13.11 -10.14
CA LEU A 112 7.28 14.52 -10.11
C LEU A 112 5.80 14.71 -9.76
N ASP A 113 4.90 13.93 -10.36
CA ASP A 113 3.46 14.06 -10.10
C ASP A 113 3.07 13.65 -8.68
N ALA A 114 3.74 12.63 -8.13
CA ALA A 114 3.57 12.23 -6.74
C ALA A 114 4.14 13.28 -5.78
N VAL A 115 5.33 13.82 -6.05
CA VAL A 115 5.92 14.92 -5.28
C VAL A 115 4.98 16.12 -5.24
N ARG A 116 4.47 16.57 -6.39
CA ARG A 116 3.54 17.70 -6.45
C ARG A 116 2.28 17.42 -5.65
N TYR A 117 1.70 16.24 -5.83
CA TYR A 117 0.49 15.86 -5.11
C TYR A 117 0.69 15.79 -3.59
N LEU A 118 1.81 15.23 -3.11
CA LEU A 118 2.10 15.15 -1.67
C LEU A 118 2.35 16.53 -1.05
N LEU A 119 3.09 17.41 -1.75
CA LEU A 119 3.28 18.80 -1.32
C LEU A 119 1.95 19.56 -1.26
N ASP A 120 1.05 19.36 -2.24
CA ASP A 120 -0.30 19.93 -2.22
C ASP A 120 -1.15 19.42 -1.05
N ARG A 121 -0.78 18.28 -0.44
CA ARG A 121 -1.38 17.71 0.77
C ARG A 121 -0.67 18.10 2.07
N GLY A 122 0.38 18.90 1.98
CA GLY A 122 1.12 19.40 3.14
C GLY A 122 2.16 18.43 3.69
N ALA A 123 2.67 17.51 2.86
CA ALA A 123 3.79 16.66 3.26
C ALA A 123 5.08 17.47 3.43
N ASP A 124 5.92 17.11 4.41
CA ASP A 124 7.20 17.76 4.75
C ASP A 124 8.42 16.86 4.41
#